data_AF-A0A9F5IBP4-F1
#
_entry.id   AF-A0A9F5IBP4-F1
#
_cell.length_a   1.000
_cell.length_b   1.000
_cell.length_c   1.000
_cell.angle_alpha   90.00
_cell.angle_beta   90.00
_cell.angle_gamma   90.00
#
_symmetry.space_group_name_H-M   'P 1'
#
loop_
_entity.id
_entity.type
_entity.pdbx_description
1 polymer ?
#
loop_
_entity_poly.entity_id
_entity_poly.type
_entity_poly.pdbx_seq_one_letter_code
_entity_poly.pdbx_strand_id
1 'polypeptide(L)'
;MTAHWEKTMARRYRKVKLLCRKGIPSSLRARCWPLLCGGQIKMERSPGKYQELLEVPGDPQWVETITKDIHRQFPFHEMFLSPEGPGQQGLLQLLKAYTVYRPQEGYCQAQGPVGALLLMHMPPEQAFWCLVQICDDYLPGYYSPQMEALLLDSEIFTALLQRVCPKAFKHLQKHGVGPLLYMPEWFLCLFVRTLPFPTVLRVWDAFLSEGVKVLFRVGLLLVRLALGSSEKLRGCAGLVETLEKLRSIPPQFLQEDIFMAEVHDVPISDRDLERECRIQLAKLCKTQPKFQYKPEQRLSGAKAIFDAQQLEDVQDNKRGEEIHTHTFHIPQIKVDPPPLSPKEHKRASEMQSQKKEQKRKKPDTRGKTFHVLEHPRGRMERKLESEAARSKSSFYLEA
;
A
#
# COMPACT_ATOMS: atom_id res chain seq x y z
N MET A 1 10.56 5.82 -21.92
CA MET A 1 10.66 5.03 -20.67
C MET A 1 9.44 4.14 -20.49
N THR A 2 8.23 4.69 -20.59
CA THR A 2 6.95 3.97 -20.53
C THR A 2 6.77 2.87 -21.58
N ALA A 3 7.37 2.98 -22.77
CA ALA A 3 7.30 1.94 -23.81
C ALA A 3 8.02 0.62 -23.46
N HIS A 4 8.93 0.64 -22.49
CA HIS A 4 9.64 -0.55 -22.01
C HIS A 4 9.56 -0.58 -20.49
N TRP A 5 8.34 -0.65 -19.96
CA TRP A 5 8.05 -0.45 -18.55
C TRP A 5 8.76 -1.47 -17.66
N GLU A 6 8.62 -2.76 -17.94
CA GLU A 6 9.27 -3.85 -17.19
C GLU A 6 10.78 -3.67 -17.06
N LYS A 7 11.48 -3.52 -18.21
CA LYS A 7 12.93 -3.27 -18.24
C LYS A 7 13.30 -1.99 -17.48
N THR A 8 12.45 -0.97 -17.54
CA THR A 8 12.67 0.31 -16.87
C THR A 8 12.51 0.18 -15.36
N MET A 9 11.49 -0.53 -14.87
CA MET A 9 11.28 -0.79 -13.44
C MET A 9 12.35 -1.72 -12.86
N ALA A 10 12.74 -2.76 -13.60
CA ALA A 10 13.79 -3.68 -13.16
C ALA A 10 15.17 -3.02 -13.04
N ARG A 11 15.56 -2.16 -14.00
CA ARG A 11 16.94 -1.64 -14.10
C ARG A 11 17.11 -0.16 -13.79
N ARG A 12 16.05 0.64 -13.87
CA ARG A 12 16.12 2.12 -13.86
C ARG A 12 15.09 2.76 -12.94
N TYR A 13 14.58 2.04 -11.93
CA TYR A 13 13.60 2.58 -10.98
C TYR A 13 14.08 3.87 -10.28
N ARG A 14 15.38 3.97 -9.93
CA ARG A 14 15.93 5.22 -9.35
C ARG A 14 15.72 6.44 -10.26
N LYS A 15 15.82 6.25 -11.58
CA LYS A 15 15.56 7.30 -12.57
C LYS A 15 14.07 7.61 -12.69
N VAL A 16 13.21 6.59 -12.66
CA VAL A 16 11.73 6.78 -12.62
C VAL A 16 11.36 7.65 -11.42
N LYS A 17 11.82 7.25 -10.24
CA LYS A 17 11.63 7.97 -8.98
C LYS A 17 12.07 9.43 -9.08
N LEU A 18 13.26 9.70 -9.61
CA LEU A 18 13.77 11.07 -9.80
C LEU A 18 12.87 11.89 -10.74
N LEU A 19 12.38 11.30 -11.83
CA LEU A 19 11.48 11.99 -12.77
C LEU A 19 10.12 12.30 -12.14
N CYS A 20 9.55 11.35 -11.38
CA CYS A 20 8.32 11.59 -10.63
C CYS A 20 8.49 12.73 -9.62
N ARG A 21 9.64 12.78 -8.92
CA ARG A 21 9.98 13.88 -8.01
C ARG A 21 10.13 15.22 -8.71
N LYS A 22 10.60 15.26 -9.96
CA LYS A 22 10.66 16.49 -10.77
C LYS A 22 9.31 16.93 -11.32
N GLY A 23 8.37 15.99 -11.45
CA GLY A 23 7.02 16.24 -11.96
C GLY A 23 6.80 15.58 -13.30
N ILE A 24 5.66 14.92 -13.42
CA ILE A 24 5.24 14.31 -14.66
C ILE A 24 4.50 15.38 -15.47
N PRO A 25 4.88 15.64 -16.73
CA PRO A 25 4.12 16.54 -17.59
C PRO A 25 2.65 16.14 -17.66
N SER A 26 1.74 17.11 -17.68
CA SER A 26 0.29 16.85 -17.62
C SER A 26 -0.18 15.85 -18.68
N SER A 27 0.31 16.02 -19.92
CA SER A 27 0.01 15.15 -21.07
C SER A 27 0.50 13.70 -20.92
N LEU A 28 1.39 13.41 -19.96
CA LEU A 28 1.94 12.08 -19.73
C LEU A 28 1.31 11.36 -18.54
N ARG A 29 0.51 12.05 -17.70
CA ARG A 29 -0.10 11.43 -16.50
C ARG A 29 -1.04 10.29 -16.83
N ALA A 30 -1.87 10.45 -17.86
CA ALA A 30 -2.75 9.41 -18.41
C ALA A 30 -2.01 8.10 -18.71
N ARG A 31 -0.74 8.19 -19.10
CA ARG A 31 0.11 7.03 -19.42
C ARG A 31 0.93 6.56 -18.21
N CYS A 32 1.42 7.49 -17.39
CA CYS A 32 2.34 7.18 -16.31
C CYS A 32 1.65 6.68 -15.04
N TRP A 33 0.52 7.28 -14.65
CA TRP A 33 -0.16 6.92 -13.40
C TRP A 33 -0.66 5.47 -13.40
N PRO A 34 -1.33 4.95 -14.46
CA PRO A 34 -1.73 3.54 -14.52
C PRO A 34 -0.54 2.56 -14.45
N LEU A 35 0.61 2.95 -15.01
CA LEU A 35 1.84 2.16 -14.94
C LEU A 35 2.47 2.16 -13.53
N LEU A 36 2.45 3.31 -12.85
CA LEU A 36 3.01 3.47 -11.50
C LEU A 36 2.16 2.78 -10.44
N CYS A 37 0.83 2.88 -10.54
CA CYS A 37 -0.07 2.28 -9.57
C CYS A 37 -0.36 0.79 -9.85
N GLY A 38 0.06 0.25 -10.99
CA GLY A 38 -0.25 -1.12 -11.38
C GLY A 38 -1.59 -1.30 -12.09
N GLY A 39 -2.38 -0.23 -12.23
CA GLY A 39 -3.71 -0.25 -12.85
C GLY A 39 -3.71 -0.71 -14.30
N GLN A 40 -2.65 -0.42 -15.06
CA GLN A 40 -2.52 -0.88 -16.45
C GLN A 40 -2.54 -2.41 -16.55
N ILE A 41 -1.71 -3.09 -15.74
CA ILE A 41 -1.62 -4.55 -15.73
C ILE A 41 -2.94 -5.16 -15.23
N LYS A 42 -3.55 -4.55 -14.20
CA LYS A 42 -4.83 -5.03 -13.66
C LYS A 42 -5.96 -4.97 -14.70
N MET A 43 -5.99 -3.88 -15.47
CA MET A 43 -6.92 -3.68 -16.59
C MET A 43 -6.70 -4.73 -17.69
N GLU A 44 -5.46 -4.93 -18.13
CA GLU A 44 -5.10 -5.90 -19.18
C GLU A 44 -5.46 -7.34 -18.78
N ARG A 45 -5.30 -7.69 -17.50
CA ARG A 45 -5.68 -9.00 -16.94
C ARG A 45 -7.19 -9.18 -16.74
N SER A 46 -7.98 -8.11 -16.85
CA SER A 46 -9.42 -8.10 -16.55
C SER A 46 -10.25 -7.53 -17.71
N PRO A 47 -10.10 -8.05 -18.95
CA PRO A 47 -10.77 -7.49 -20.13
C PRO A 47 -12.29 -7.55 -19.98
N GLY A 48 -12.98 -6.45 -20.29
CA GLY A 48 -14.44 -6.35 -20.22
C GLY A 48 -15.01 -6.22 -18.80
N LYS A 49 -14.17 -6.34 -17.76
CA LYS A 49 -14.66 -6.41 -16.38
C LYS A 49 -15.28 -5.09 -15.92
N TYR A 50 -14.75 -3.96 -16.35
CA TYR A 50 -15.33 -2.66 -15.99
C TYR A 50 -16.73 -2.51 -16.60
N GLN A 51 -16.91 -2.91 -17.85
CA GLN A 51 -18.19 -2.89 -18.54
C GLN A 51 -19.21 -3.81 -17.84
N GLU A 52 -18.81 -5.02 -17.44
CA GLU A 52 -19.67 -5.89 -16.62
C GLU A 52 -20.15 -5.21 -15.33
N LEU A 53 -19.26 -4.49 -14.63
CA LEU A 53 -19.60 -3.79 -13.38
C LEU A 53 -20.55 -2.59 -13.61
N LEU A 54 -20.54 -2.00 -14.80
CA LEU A 54 -21.48 -0.94 -15.18
C LEU A 54 -22.90 -1.49 -15.36
N GLU A 55 -23.05 -2.72 -15.87
CA GLU A 55 -24.35 -3.37 -16.08
C GLU A 55 -24.97 -3.88 -14.77
N VAL A 56 -24.16 -4.31 -13.80
CA VAL A 56 -24.67 -4.80 -12.51
C VAL A 56 -25.31 -3.65 -11.73
N PRO A 57 -26.57 -3.74 -11.26
CA PRO A 57 -27.18 -2.68 -10.47
C PRO A 57 -26.37 -2.40 -9.19
N GLY A 58 -26.14 -1.13 -8.88
CA GLY A 58 -25.49 -0.74 -7.63
C GLY A 58 -26.44 -0.84 -6.45
N ASP A 59 -25.90 -0.98 -5.24
CA ASP A 59 -26.69 -0.86 -4.02
C ASP A 59 -27.36 0.54 -3.96
N PRO A 60 -28.70 0.63 -3.82
CA PRO A 60 -29.41 1.91 -3.79
C PRO A 60 -28.86 2.90 -2.76
N GLN A 61 -28.42 2.42 -1.60
CA GLN A 61 -27.85 3.26 -0.55
C GLN A 61 -26.55 3.94 -1.02
N TRP A 62 -25.68 3.19 -1.70
CA TRP A 62 -24.43 3.73 -2.22
C TRP A 62 -24.66 4.66 -3.40
N VAL A 63 -25.54 4.29 -4.33
CA VAL A 63 -25.89 5.13 -5.48
C VAL A 63 -26.43 6.48 -5.02
N GLU A 64 -27.34 6.49 -4.04
CA GLU A 64 -27.88 7.73 -3.46
C GLU A 64 -26.78 8.56 -2.78
N THR A 65 -25.92 7.92 -1.99
CA THR A 65 -24.82 8.60 -1.28
C THR A 65 -23.83 9.22 -2.27
N ILE A 66 -23.46 8.49 -3.32
CA ILE A 66 -22.56 8.97 -4.37
C ILE A 66 -23.21 10.13 -5.12
N THR A 67 -24.49 10.02 -5.50
CA THR A 67 -25.22 11.08 -6.22
C THR A 67 -25.25 12.39 -5.43
N LYS A 68 -25.44 12.33 -4.12
CA LYS A 68 -25.36 13.53 -3.25
C LYS A 68 -23.93 14.09 -3.14
N ASP A 69 -22.92 13.26 -3.33
CA ASP A 69 -21.52 13.62 -3.21
C ASP A 69 -20.93 14.24 -4.48
N ILE A 70 -21.28 13.73 -5.67
CA ILE A 70 -20.68 14.18 -6.93
C ILE A 70 -20.87 15.68 -7.19
N HIS A 71 -21.99 16.27 -6.75
CA HIS A 71 -22.27 17.70 -6.96
C HIS A 71 -21.29 18.65 -6.29
N ARG A 72 -20.60 18.21 -5.23
CA ARG A 72 -19.58 19.00 -4.53
C ARG A 72 -18.15 18.68 -4.97
N GLN A 73 -17.96 17.75 -5.91
CA GLN A 73 -16.63 17.39 -6.41
C GLN A 73 -16.23 18.31 -7.57
N PHE A 74 -15.33 19.26 -7.28
CA PHE A 74 -14.84 20.25 -8.25
C PHE A 74 -15.96 21.01 -8.99
N PRO A 75 -16.90 21.66 -8.28
CA PRO A 75 -18.13 22.22 -8.87
C PRO A 75 -17.87 23.34 -9.89
N PHE A 76 -16.68 23.96 -9.86
CA PHE A 76 -16.28 25.02 -10.78
C PHE A 76 -15.39 24.53 -11.93
N HIS A 77 -15.04 23.24 -11.97
CA HIS A 77 -14.23 22.67 -13.04
C HIS A 77 -15.11 22.34 -14.24
N GLU A 78 -14.67 22.71 -15.45
CA GLU A 78 -15.45 22.58 -16.70
C GLU A 78 -16.06 21.18 -16.89
N MET A 79 -15.28 20.13 -16.62
CA MET A 79 -15.73 18.73 -16.71
C MET A 79 -16.93 18.40 -15.79
N PHE A 80 -17.04 19.03 -14.62
CA PHE A 80 -18.04 18.71 -13.59
C PHE A 80 -19.08 19.81 -13.38
N LEU A 81 -18.98 20.91 -14.12
CA LEU A 81 -19.83 22.10 -13.99
C LEU A 81 -21.30 21.82 -14.26
N SER A 82 -21.60 20.99 -15.26
CA SER A 82 -22.98 20.69 -15.67
C SER A 82 -23.58 19.60 -14.76
N PRO A 83 -24.68 19.88 -14.04
CA PRO A 83 -25.45 18.86 -13.34
C PRO A 83 -25.84 17.74 -14.30
N GLU A 84 -25.61 16.50 -13.89
CA GLU A 84 -25.86 15.31 -14.73
C GLU A 84 -25.11 15.33 -16.08
N GLY A 85 -24.10 16.18 -16.23
CA GLY A 85 -23.24 16.20 -17.41
C GLY A 85 -22.30 15.00 -17.47
N PRO A 86 -21.58 14.82 -18.59
CA PRO A 86 -20.73 13.64 -18.81
C PRO A 86 -19.70 13.39 -17.70
N GLY A 87 -19.11 14.44 -17.12
CA GLY A 87 -18.15 14.28 -16.02
C GLY A 87 -18.81 13.79 -14.72
N GLN A 88 -19.96 14.36 -14.33
CA GLN A 88 -20.69 13.91 -13.15
C GLN A 88 -21.21 12.48 -13.32
N GLN A 89 -21.75 12.14 -14.50
CA GLN A 89 -22.18 10.78 -14.82
C GLN A 89 -21.01 9.79 -14.83
N GLY A 90 -19.87 10.16 -15.43
CA GLY A 90 -18.67 9.36 -15.41
C GLY A 90 -18.15 9.10 -14.00
N LEU A 91 -18.20 10.10 -13.13
CA LEU A 91 -17.82 9.95 -11.71
C LEU A 91 -18.79 9.05 -10.95
N LEU A 92 -20.10 9.20 -11.17
CA LEU A 92 -21.11 8.32 -10.59
C LEU A 92 -20.87 6.87 -11.01
N GLN A 93 -20.69 6.61 -12.30
CA GLN A 93 -20.42 5.28 -12.87
C GLN A 93 -19.14 4.67 -12.32
N LEU A 94 -18.06 5.45 -12.27
CA LEU A 94 -16.77 5.04 -11.70
C LEU A 94 -16.91 4.57 -10.24
N LEU A 95 -17.53 5.38 -9.39
CA LEU A 95 -17.66 5.10 -7.96
C LEU A 95 -18.67 3.98 -7.69
N LYS A 96 -19.77 3.92 -8.46
CA LYS A 96 -20.74 2.83 -8.40
C LYS A 96 -20.11 1.51 -8.84
N ALA A 97 -19.31 1.49 -9.90
CA ALA A 97 -18.59 0.29 -10.30
C ALA A 97 -17.61 -0.18 -9.21
N TYR A 98 -16.96 0.76 -8.51
CA TYR A 98 -16.10 0.45 -7.37
C TYR A 98 -16.88 -0.22 -6.23
N THR A 99 -18.06 0.29 -5.85
CA THR A 99 -18.85 -0.34 -4.77
C THR A 99 -19.36 -1.73 -5.15
N VAL A 100 -19.66 -1.98 -6.42
CA VAL A 100 -19.99 -3.32 -6.91
C VAL A 100 -18.76 -4.23 -6.88
N TYR A 101 -17.58 -3.72 -7.22
CA TYR A 101 -16.33 -4.48 -7.20
C TYR A 101 -15.84 -4.81 -5.78
N ARG A 102 -16.08 -3.90 -4.83
CA ARG A 102 -15.68 -3.98 -3.41
C ARG A 102 -16.90 -3.74 -2.49
N PRO A 103 -17.88 -4.66 -2.45
CA PRO A 103 -19.12 -4.44 -1.69
C PRO A 103 -18.89 -4.36 -0.18
N GLN A 104 -17.83 -4.98 0.34
CA GLN A 104 -17.48 -4.95 1.77
C GLN A 104 -16.91 -3.59 2.21
N GLU A 105 -16.26 -2.86 1.30
CA GLU A 105 -15.74 -1.52 1.56
C GLU A 105 -16.82 -0.46 1.31
N GLY A 106 -17.63 -0.65 0.27
CA GLY A 106 -18.69 0.29 -0.12
C GLY A 106 -18.13 1.61 -0.64
N TYR A 107 -18.79 2.72 -0.31
CA TYR A 107 -18.37 4.06 -0.70
C TYR A 107 -18.02 4.93 0.51
N CYS A 108 -16.78 5.41 0.54
CA CYS A 108 -16.35 6.46 1.43
C CYS A 108 -16.36 7.81 0.69
N GLN A 109 -16.96 8.86 1.27
CA GLN A 109 -17.05 10.20 0.66
C GLN A 109 -15.69 10.83 0.29
N ALA A 110 -14.61 10.30 0.86
CA ALA A 110 -13.26 10.73 0.52
C ALA A 110 -12.78 10.19 -0.85
N GLN A 111 -13.43 9.17 -1.41
CA GLN A 111 -13.13 8.63 -2.74
C GLN A 111 -13.63 9.52 -3.88
N GLY A 112 -14.69 10.31 -3.66
CA GLY A 112 -15.22 11.29 -4.62
C GLY A 112 -14.15 12.16 -5.29
N PRO A 113 -13.35 12.94 -4.52
CA PRO A 113 -12.31 13.80 -5.10
C PRO A 113 -11.16 13.00 -5.74
N VAL A 114 -10.86 11.80 -5.23
CA VAL A 114 -9.84 10.89 -5.80
C VAL A 114 -10.27 10.40 -7.18
N GLY A 115 -11.51 9.93 -7.31
CA GLY A 115 -12.10 9.51 -8.58
C GLY A 115 -12.22 10.65 -9.58
N ALA A 116 -12.64 11.84 -9.11
CA ALA A 116 -12.73 13.02 -9.96
C ALA A 116 -11.36 13.43 -10.54
N LEU A 117 -10.31 13.45 -9.71
CA LEU A 117 -8.95 13.77 -10.17
C LEU A 117 -8.45 12.78 -11.23
N LEU A 118 -8.74 11.48 -11.05
CA LEU A 118 -8.39 10.45 -12.02
C LEU A 118 -9.11 10.69 -13.35
N LEU A 119 -10.42 10.94 -13.33
CA LEU A 119 -11.22 11.21 -14.54
C LEU A 119 -10.79 12.47 -15.30
N MET A 120 -10.25 13.48 -14.60
CA MET A 120 -9.67 14.65 -15.27
C MET A 120 -8.46 14.31 -16.15
N HIS A 121 -7.78 13.18 -15.88
CA HIS A 121 -6.51 12.84 -16.53
C HIS A 121 -6.59 11.60 -17.42
N MET A 122 -7.61 10.74 -17.30
CA MET A 122 -7.68 9.50 -18.05
C MET A 122 -9.12 9.02 -18.28
N PRO A 123 -9.34 8.12 -19.27
CA PRO A 123 -10.65 7.54 -19.52
C PRO A 123 -11.21 6.74 -18.32
N PRO A 124 -12.55 6.56 -18.23
CA PRO A 124 -13.21 5.96 -17.07
C PRO A 124 -12.66 4.58 -16.65
N GLU A 125 -12.39 3.68 -17.59
CA GLU A 125 -11.87 2.35 -17.27
C GLU A 125 -10.46 2.41 -16.66
N GLN A 126 -9.58 3.26 -17.19
CA GLN A 126 -8.25 3.47 -16.62
C GLN A 126 -8.35 4.08 -15.22
N ALA A 127 -9.24 5.07 -15.04
CA ALA A 127 -9.50 5.70 -13.76
C ALA A 127 -10.02 4.69 -12.73
N PHE A 128 -10.89 3.77 -13.15
CA PHE A 128 -11.41 2.68 -12.32
C PHE A 128 -10.28 1.79 -11.79
N TRP A 129 -9.43 1.29 -12.67
CA TRP A 129 -8.32 0.43 -12.23
C TRP A 129 -7.29 1.17 -11.40
N CYS A 130 -7.05 2.46 -11.66
CA CYS A 130 -6.20 3.27 -10.78
C CYS A 130 -6.81 3.45 -9.39
N LEU A 131 -8.12 3.71 -9.30
CA LEU A 131 -8.83 3.83 -8.04
C LEU A 131 -8.77 2.52 -7.24
N VAL A 132 -9.04 1.38 -7.90
CA VAL A 132 -8.93 0.05 -7.30
C VAL A 132 -7.54 -0.18 -6.71
N GLN A 133 -6.48 0.08 -7.47
CA GLN A 133 -5.10 -0.11 -6.99
C GLN A 133 -4.73 0.86 -5.86
N ILE A 134 -5.19 2.11 -5.90
CA ILE A 134 -4.98 3.06 -4.81
C ILE A 134 -5.64 2.55 -3.52
N CYS A 135 -6.88 2.05 -3.61
CA CYS A 135 -7.61 1.56 -2.45
C CYS A 135 -7.05 0.24 -1.91
N ASP A 136 -6.75 -0.73 -2.79
CA ASP A 136 -6.34 -2.08 -2.40
C ASP A 136 -4.86 -2.15 -2.01
N ASP A 137 -3.97 -1.51 -2.78
CA ASP A 137 -2.52 -1.73 -2.63
C ASP A 137 -1.82 -0.58 -1.90
N TYR A 138 -2.25 0.68 -2.12
CA TYR A 138 -1.61 1.83 -1.46
C TYR A 138 -2.24 2.15 -0.10
N LEU A 139 -3.56 2.07 0.00
CA LEU A 139 -4.33 2.51 1.16
C LEU A 139 -5.31 1.44 1.69
N PRO A 140 -4.93 0.15 1.79
CA PRO A 140 -5.83 -0.88 2.32
C PRO A 140 -6.31 -0.47 3.72
N GLY A 141 -7.62 -0.57 3.95
CA GLY A 141 -8.28 -0.23 5.22
C GLY A 141 -8.45 1.26 5.51
N TYR A 142 -8.12 2.17 4.57
CA TYR A 142 -8.41 3.61 4.72
C TYR A 142 -9.90 3.90 4.53
N TYR A 143 -10.52 3.24 3.56
CA TYR A 143 -11.90 3.48 3.15
C TYR A 143 -12.89 2.51 3.79
N SER A 144 -12.41 1.62 4.66
CA SER A 144 -13.27 0.69 5.38
C SER A 144 -14.17 1.44 6.38
N PRO A 145 -15.31 0.87 6.78
CA PRO A 145 -16.25 1.54 7.69
C PRO A 145 -15.63 1.97 9.02
N GLN A 146 -14.60 1.25 9.49
CA GLN A 146 -13.90 1.52 10.75
C GLN A 146 -12.64 2.39 10.57
N MET A 147 -12.19 2.62 9.32
CA MET A 147 -10.99 3.39 8.98
C MET A 147 -9.76 2.96 9.81
N GLU A 148 -9.61 1.67 10.09
CA GLU A 148 -8.62 1.15 11.04
C GLU A 148 -7.18 1.54 10.64
N ALA A 149 -6.90 1.56 9.34
CA ALA A 149 -5.61 1.97 8.81
C ALA A 149 -5.31 3.45 9.10
N LEU A 150 -6.31 4.32 8.97
CA LEU A 150 -6.18 5.75 9.29
C LEU A 150 -5.99 5.96 10.79
N LEU A 151 -6.66 5.17 11.64
CA LEU A 151 -6.47 5.21 13.09
C LEU A 151 -5.02 4.87 13.45
N LEU A 152 -4.47 3.78 12.92
CA LEU A 152 -3.06 3.41 13.11
C LEU A 152 -2.12 4.50 12.58
N ASP A 153 -2.37 4.99 11.37
CA ASP A 153 -1.52 6.01 10.76
C ASP A 153 -1.60 7.35 11.51
N SER A 154 -2.69 7.64 12.23
CA SER A 154 -2.78 8.82 13.11
C SER A 154 -1.86 8.71 14.34
N GLU A 155 -1.70 7.51 14.90
CA GLU A 155 -0.75 7.25 15.99
C GLU A 155 0.70 7.31 15.48
N ILE A 156 0.97 6.74 14.30
CA ILE A 156 2.27 6.86 13.64
C ILE A 156 2.61 8.32 13.36
N PHE A 157 1.66 9.07 12.81
CA PHE A 157 1.83 10.50 12.51
C PHE A 157 2.17 11.29 13.78
N THR A 158 1.48 11.02 14.89
CA THR A 158 1.75 11.63 16.19
C THR A 158 3.18 11.36 16.65
N ALA A 159 3.65 10.12 16.58
CA ALA A 159 5.01 9.75 16.97
C ALA A 159 6.08 10.40 16.07
N LEU A 160 5.85 10.44 14.76
CA LEU A 160 6.75 11.11 13.83
C LEU A 160 6.75 12.63 14.04
N LEU A 161 5.61 13.23 14.36
CA LEU A 161 5.49 14.65 14.62
C LEU A 161 6.27 15.07 15.86
N GLN A 162 6.24 14.25 16.93
CA GLN A 162 7.07 14.47 18.11
C GLN A 162 8.57 14.53 17.75
N ARG A 163 9.01 13.69 16.82
CA ARG A 163 10.40 13.65 16.34
C ARG A 163 10.76 14.82 15.45
N VAL A 164 9.91 15.13 14.46
CA VAL A 164 10.23 16.08 13.38
C VAL A 164 9.89 17.53 13.76
N CYS A 165 8.81 17.75 14.49
CA CYS A 165 8.33 19.08 14.90
C CYS A 165 7.91 19.09 16.38
N PRO A 166 8.84 18.90 17.35
CA PRO A 166 8.52 18.77 18.77
C PRO A 166 7.77 19.96 19.36
N LYS A 167 7.99 21.18 18.84
CA LYS A 167 7.26 22.39 19.26
C LYS A 167 5.77 22.31 18.88
N ALA A 168 5.48 21.97 17.63
CA ALA A 168 4.12 21.80 17.15
C ALA A 168 3.43 20.64 17.88
N PHE A 169 4.12 19.51 18.07
CA PHE A 169 3.62 18.38 18.85
C PHE A 169 3.17 18.80 20.27
N LYS A 170 4.03 19.50 21.02
CA LYS A 170 3.69 19.98 22.37
C LYS A 170 2.49 20.92 22.37
N HIS A 171 2.39 21.81 21.38
CA HIS A 171 1.26 22.73 21.23
C HIS A 171 -0.04 21.96 20.97
N LEU A 172 -0.04 21.05 20.01
CA LEU A 172 -1.20 20.22 19.67
C LEU A 172 -1.64 19.38 20.87
N GLN A 173 -0.71 18.77 21.59
CA GLN A 173 -1.00 18.00 22.79
C GLN A 173 -1.62 18.88 23.90
N LYS A 174 -1.06 20.07 24.14
CA LYS A 174 -1.56 21.03 25.14
C LYS A 174 -3.01 21.44 24.87
N HIS A 175 -3.38 21.60 23.60
CA HIS A 175 -4.70 22.07 23.20
C HIS A 175 -5.65 20.94 22.77
N GLY A 176 -5.29 19.67 22.99
CA GLY A 176 -6.13 18.53 22.65
C GLY A 176 -6.38 18.36 21.15
N VAL A 177 -5.50 18.86 20.29
CA VAL A 177 -5.64 18.81 18.83
C VAL A 177 -5.02 17.53 18.29
N GLY A 178 -5.77 16.43 18.34
CA GLY A 178 -5.35 15.14 17.80
C GLY A 178 -5.35 15.10 16.27
N PRO A 179 -4.55 14.22 15.63
CA PRO A 179 -4.46 14.18 14.18
C PRO A 179 -5.77 13.84 13.45
N LEU A 180 -6.67 13.09 14.08
CA LEU A 180 -7.99 12.77 13.51
C LEU A 180 -8.87 14.02 13.25
N LEU A 181 -8.51 15.20 13.75
CA LEU A 181 -9.22 16.46 13.46
C LEU A 181 -8.84 17.09 12.11
N TYR A 182 -7.74 16.65 11.48
CA TYR A 182 -7.24 17.23 10.22
C TYR A 182 -6.72 16.18 9.21
N MET A 183 -6.18 15.04 9.68
CA MET A 183 -5.66 13.99 8.82
C MET A 183 -6.71 13.32 7.91
N PRO A 184 -7.98 13.10 8.30
CA PRO A 184 -8.94 12.46 7.41
C PRO A 184 -9.08 13.19 6.07
N GLU A 185 -9.13 14.52 6.09
CA GLU A 185 -9.20 15.34 4.88
C GLU A 185 -7.91 15.24 4.05
N TRP A 186 -6.77 15.20 4.72
CA TRP A 186 -5.45 15.13 4.08
C TRP A 186 -5.19 13.76 3.45
N PHE A 187 -5.40 12.69 4.19
CA PHE A 187 -4.94 11.35 3.87
C PHE A 187 -5.98 10.58 3.05
N LEU A 188 -7.26 10.61 3.43
CA LEU A 188 -8.30 9.89 2.69
C LEU A 188 -8.54 10.50 1.30
N CYS A 189 -8.31 11.80 1.14
CA CYS A 189 -8.46 12.48 -0.15
C CYS A 189 -7.14 12.76 -0.85
N LEU A 190 -6.01 12.19 -0.37
CA LEU A 190 -4.70 12.38 -1.00
C LEU A 190 -4.38 13.86 -1.26
N PHE A 191 -4.71 14.71 -0.29
CA PHE A 191 -4.56 16.18 -0.27
C PHE A 191 -5.31 16.94 -1.36
N VAL A 192 -6.18 16.28 -2.14
CA VAL A 192 -6.92 16.90 -3.25
C VAL A 192 -7.77 18.09 -2.81
N ARG A 193 -8.32 18.04 -1.59
CA ARG A 193 -9.15 19.12 -1.03
C ARG A 193 -8.35 20.19 -0.28
N THR A 194 -7.05 19.98 -0.06
CA THR A 194 -6.24 20.79 0.85
C THR A 194 -5.18 21.62 0.12
N LEU A 195 -4.54 21.07 -0.90
CA LEU A 195 -3.44 21.73 -1.60
C LEU A 195 -3.93 22.42 -2.88
N PRO A 196 -3.22 23.48 -3.35
CA PRO A 196 -3.43 24.02 -4.68
C PRO A 196 -3.30 22.93 -5.76
N PHE A 197 -4.13 22.99 -6.80
CA PHE A 197 -4.24 21.92 -7.80
C PHE A 197 -2.89 21.52 -8.44
N PRO A 198 -2.01 22.45 -8.88
CA PRO A 198 -0.68 22.08 -9.40
C PRO A 198 0.14 21.26 -8.39
N THR A 199 0.10 21.63 -7.12
CA THR A 199 0.80 20.95 -6.02
C THR A 199 0.23 19.57 -5.73
N VAL A 200 -1.11 19.42 -5.77
CA VAL A 200 -1.78 18.11 -5.67
C VAL A 200 -1.21 17.14 -6.71
N LEU A 201 -1.11 17.56 -7.97
CA LEU A 201 -0.60 16.69 -9.04
C LEU A 201 0.84 16.25 -8.80
N ARG A 202 1.66 17.13 -8.22
CA ARG A 202 3.07 16.84 -7.90
C ARG A 202 3.20 15.91 -6.70
N VAL A 203 2.34 16.05 -5.70
CA VAL A 203 2.21 15.10 -4.59
C VAL A 203 1.78 13.73 -5.10
N TRP A 204 0.82 13.67 -6.03
CA TRP A 204 0.35 12.43 -6.65
C TRP A 204 1.43 11.73 -7.48
N ASP A 205 2.19 12.48 -8.30
CA ASP A 205 3.32 11.95 -9.05
C ASP A 205 4.34 11.25 -8.10
N ALA A 206 4.63 11.87 -6.95
CA ALA A 206 5.53 11.30 -5.95
C ALA A 206 4.89 10.13 -5.17
N PHE A 207 3.62 10.25 -4.77
CA PHE A 207 2.88 9.23 -4.03
C PHE A 207 2.75 7.93 -4.83
N LEU A 208 2.34 8.00 -6.09
CA LEU A 208 2.25 6.81 -6.95
C LEU A 208 3.63 6.20 -7.23
N SER A 209 4.73 6.96 -7.09
CA SER A 209 6.07 6.39 -7.20
C SER A 209 6.58 5.78 -5.88
N GLU A 210 6.38 6.46 -4.75
CA GLU A 210 7.08 6.20 -3.48
C GLU A 210 6.18 5.79 -2.31
N GLY A 211 4.88 5.63 -2.56
CA GLY A 211 3.88 5.16 -1.63
C GLY A 211 3.50 6.15 -0.53
N VAL A 212 2.83 5.59 0.49
CA VAL A 212 2.22 6.33 1.61
C VAL A 212 3.18 7.24 2.36
N LYS A 213 4.50 6.97 2.33
CA LYS A 213 5.53 7.81 2.95
C LYS A 213 5.43 9.27 2.51
N VAL A 214 5.05 9.50 1.25
CA VAL A 214 4.86 10.86 0.72
C VAL A 214 3.76 11.58 1.49
N LEU A 215 2.64 10.91 1.81
CA LEU A 215 1.54 11.51 2.55
C LEU A 215 1.96 11.95 3.96
N PHE A 216 2.74 11.12 4.65
CA PHE A 216 3.34 11.48 5.95
C PHE A 216 4.25 12.71 5.85
N ARG A 217 5.13 12.75 4.85
CA ARG A 217 6.04 13.90 4.65
C ARG A 217 5.26 15.18 4.37
N VAL A 218 4.25 15.12 3.50
CA VAL A 218 3.36 16.24 3.19
C VAL A 218 2.63 16.71 4.46
N GLY A 219 1.98 15.81 5.20
CA GLY A 219 1.26 16.18 6.42
C GLY A 219 2.17 16.79 7.49
N LEU A 220 3.36 16.23 7.71
CA LEU A 220 4.35 16.78 8.64
C LEU A 220 4.83 18.17 8.20
N LEU A 221 5.03 18.37 6.90
CA LEU A 221 5.38 19.68 6.35
C LEU A 221 4.26 20.70 6.58
N LEU A 222 2.99 20.35 6.35
CA LEU A 222 1.86 21.25 6.60
C LEU A 222 1.80 21.68 8.06
N VAL A 223 1.97 20.74 9.00
CA VAL A 223 2.04 21.08 10.44
C VAL A 223 3.24 21.98 10.74
N ARG A 224 4.41 21.72 10.14
CA ARG A 224 5.60 22.57 10.27
C ARG A 224 5.36 23.98 9.74
N LEU A 225 4.69 24.10 8.59
CA LEU A 225 4.35 25.38 7.96
C LEU A 225 3.32 26.16 8.77
N ALA A 226 2.38 25.49 9.43
CA ALA A 226 1.35 26.14 10.24
C ALA A 226 1.82 26.46 11.68
N LEU A 227 2.60 25.57 12.31
CA LEU A 227 2.83 25.56 13.77
C LEU A 227 4.32 25.36 14.17
N GLY A 228 5.24 25.32 13.22
CA GLY A 228 6.64 24.92 13.46
C GLY A 228 7.51 25.94 14.21
N SER A 229 7.09 27.19 14.35
CA SER A 229 7.86 28.26 15.01
C SER A 229 7.05 28.96 16.10
N SER A 230 7.73 29.57 17.08
CA SER A 230 7.07 30.31 18.17
C SER A 230 6.24 31.49 17.66
N GLU A 231 6.69 32.13 16.58
CA GLU A 231 5.93 33.17 15.88
C GLU A 231 4.62 32.61 15.31
N LYS A 232 4.69 31.45 14.64
CA LYS A 232 3.52 30.76 14.09
C LYS A 232 2.55 30.27 15.16
N LEU A 233 3.01 30.04 16.38
CA LEU A 233 2.13 29.69 17.51
C LEU A 233 1.46 30.90 18.17
N ARG A 234 1.92 32.14 17.89
CA ARG A 234 1.35 33.35 18.48
C ARG A 234 -0.12 33.50 18.09
N GLY A 235 -1.00 33.74 19.06
CA GLY A 235 -2.44 33.86 18.83
C GLY A 235 -3.20 32.54 18.66
N CYS A 236 -2.52 31.38 18.76
CA CYS A 236 -3.22 30.09 18.89
C CYS A 236 -3.53 29.83 20.36
N ALA A 237 -4.63 30.42 20.85
CA ALA A 237 -5.01 30.29 22.27
C ALA A 237 -5.70 28.96 22.59
N GLY A 238 -6.35 28.32 21.61
CA GLY A 238 -7.12 27.10 21.81
C GLY A 238 -7.14 26.18 20.60
N LEU A 239 -8.08 25.23 20.66
CA LEU A 239 -8.27 24.20 19.63
C LEU A 239 -8.70 24.81 18.30
N VAL A 240 -9.62 25.79 18.32
CA VAL A 240 -10.20 26.39 17.11
C VAL A 240 -9.14 27.17 16.33
N GLU A 241 -8.41 28.08 16.98
CA GLU A 241 -7.38 28.89 16.33
C GLU A 241 -6.23 28.02 15.81
N THR A 242 -5.94 26.91 16.49
CA THR A 242 -4.92 25.95 16.04
C THR A 242 -5.37 25.23 14.78
N LEU A 243 -6.62 24.78 14.71
CA LEU A 243 -7.19 24.15 13.51
C LEU A 243 -7.32 25.14 12.35
N GLU A 244 -7.69 26.39 12.62
CA GLU A 244 -7.74 27.43 11.60
C GLU A 244 -6.37 27.67 10.97
N LYS A 245 -5.30 27.75 11.76
CA LYS A 245 -3.94 27.87 11.21
C LYS A 245 -3.50 26.66 10.41
N LEU A 246 -3.92 25.45 10.78
CA LEU A 246 -3.63 24.25 9.99
C LEU A 246 -4.34 24.26 8.63
N ARG A 247 -5.50 24.92 8.52
CA ARG A 247 -6.26 25.05 7.27
C ARG A 247 -5.82 26.25 6.42
N SER A 248 -5.37 27.32 7.06
CA SER A 248 -5.06 28.60 6.41
C SER A 248 -3.56 28.81 6.19
N ILE A 249 -2.87 27.81 5.62
CA ILE A 249 -1.45 27.96 5.27
C ILE A 249 -1.33 28.92 4.08
N PRO A 250 -0.48 29.97 4.16
CA PRO A 250 -0.38 30.96 3.10
C PRO A 250 0.01 30.35 1.74
N PRO A 251 -0.67 30.70 0.63
CA PRO A 251 -0.49 30.07 -0.67
C PRO A 251 0.95 30.09 -1.21
N GLN A 252 1.74 31.10 -0.87
CA GLN A 252 3.15 31.21 -1.28
C GLN A 252 4.02 30.04 -0.77
N PHE A 253 3.64 29.42 0.35
CA PHE A 253 4.35 28.24 0.87
C PHE A 253 3.87 26.94 0.23
N LEU A 254 2.77 26.97 -0.52
CA LEU A 254 2.14 25.81 -1.14
C LEU A 254 2.38 25.75 -2.65
N GLN A 255 3.22 26.63 -3.20
CA GLN A 255 3.66 26.56 -4.59
C GLN A 255 4.48 25.29 -4.84
N GLU A 256 4.19 24.61 -5.95
CA GLU A 256 4.59 23.23 -6.20
C GLU A 256 6.10 22.97 -6.06
N ASP A 257 6.96 23.83 -6.61
CA ASP A 257 8.41 23.59 -6.62
C ASP A 257 9.02 23.76 -5.23
N ILE A 258 8.65 24.84 -4.54
CA ILE A 258 9.10 25.14 -3.17
C ILE A 258 8.57 24.07 -2.22
N PHE A 259 7.27 23.77 -2.31
CA PHE A 259 6.61 22.81 -1.45
C PHE A 259 7.20 21.41 -1.61
N MET A 260 7.38 20.94 -2.85
CA MET A 260 7.90 19.59 -3.09
C MET A 260 9.38 19.44 -2.72
N ALA A 261 10.20 20.48 -2.87
CA ALA A 261 11.56 20.48 -2.36
C ALA A 261 11.57 20.22 -0.84
N GLU A 262 10.77 20.98 -0.10
CA GLU A 262 10.61 20.83 1.35
C GLU A 262 10.05 19.44 1.74
N VAL A 263 9.07 18.90 1.00
CA VAL A 263 8.52 17.54 1.22
C VAL A 263 9.62 16.48 1.08
N HIS A 264 10.53 16.64 0.11
CA HIS A 264 11.61 15.69 -0.10
C HIS A 264 12.69 15.73 0.99
N ASP A 265 12.86 16.90 1.63
CA ASP A 265 13.80 17.12 2.73
C ASP A 265 13.26 16.73 4.11
N VAL A 266 11.95 16.46 4.24
CA VAL A 266 11.39 15.92 5.49
C VAL A 266 12.08 14.58 5.83
N PRO A 267 12.74 14.45 7.01
CA PRO A 267 13.63 13.34 7.34
C PRO A 267 12.86 12.11 7.83
N ILE A 268 11.95 11.58 7.01
CA ILE A 268 11.22 10.33 7.25
C ILE A 268 11.58 9.34 6.14
N SER A 269 12.07 8.16 6.52
CA SER A 269 12.33 7.03 5.63
C SER A 269 11.25 5.95 5.74
N ASP A 270 11.22 5.00 4.80
CA ASP A 270 10.32 3.84 4.89
C ASP A 270 10.58 3.01 6.15
N ARG A 271 11.87 2.90 6.56
CA ARG A 271 12.27 2.23 7.79
C ARG A 271 11.74 2.90 9.06
N ASP A 272 11.61 4.23 9.05
CA ASP A 272 11.01 4.95 10.16
C ASP A 272 9.51 4.63 10.26
N LEU A 273 8.81 4.60 9.13
CA LEU A 273 7.39 4.24 9.09
C LEU A 273 7.15 2.79 9.50
N GLU A 274 7.93 1.83 9.00
CA GLU A 274 7.83 0.42 9.39
C GLU A 274 8.11 0.22 10.89
N ARG A 275 9.06 1.00 11.45
CA ARG A 275 9.35 0.98 12.89
C ARG A 275 8.15 1.48 13.68
N GLU A 276 7.65 2.67 13.37
CA GLU A 276 6.52 3.25 14.09
C GLU A 276 5.26 2.41 13.90
N CYS A 277 5.01 1.88 12.70
CA CYS A 277 3.90 0.98 12.44
C CYS A 277 3.88 -0.21 13.39
N ARG A 278 5.01 -0.92 13.54
CA ARG A 278 5.12 -2.04 14.49
C ARG A 278 4.89 -1.61 15.94
N ILE A 279 5.44 -0.48 16.34
CA ILE A 279 5.32 0.04 17.71
C ILE A 279 3.87 0.43 18.02
N GLN A 280 3.25 1.23 17.16
CA GLN A 280 1.91 1.75 17.41
C GLN A 280 0.84 0.69 17.22
N LEU A 281 1.00 -0.25 16.28
CA LEU A 281 0.11 -1.41 16.15
C LEU A 281 0.12 -2.25 17.43
N ALA A 282 1.30 -2.55 17.97
CA ALA A 282 1.42 -3.31 19.22
C ALA A 282 0.79 -2.59 20.42
N LYS A 283 0.78 -1.25 20.43
CA LYS A 283 0.07 -0.47 21.46
C LYS A 283 -1.44 -0.51 21.25
N LEU A 284 -1.90 -0.26 20.02
CA LEU A 284 -3.32 -0.25 19.68
C LEU A 284 -3.99 -1.60 19.95
N CYS A 285 -3.37 -2.71 19.56
CA CYS A 285 -3.90 -4.05 19.86
C CYS A 285 -4.01 -4.34 21.37
N LYS A 286 -3.16 -3.72 22.21
CA LYS A 286 -3.27 -3.85 23.67
C LYS A 286 -4.42 -3.01 24.25
N THR A 287 -4.61 -1.79 23.73
CA THR A 287 -5.66 -0.88 24.21
C THR A 287 -7.04 -1.19 23.62
N GLN A 288 -7.07 -1.78 22.42
CA GLN A 288 -8.26 -2.08 21.66
C GLN A 288 -8.16 -3.50 21.09
N PRO A 289 -8.56 -4.54 21.85
CA PRO A 289 -8.45 -5.94 21.42
C PRO A 289 -9.24 -6.29 20.15
N LYS A 290 -10.20 -5.45 19.75
CA LYS A 290 -11.00 -5.62 18.52
C LYS A 290 -10.30 -5.08 17.26
N PHE A 291 -9.18 -4.38 17.40
CA PHE A 291 -8.43 -3.82 16.27
C PHE A 291 -7.75 -4.93 15.48
N GLN A 292 -8.14 -5.12 14.20
CA GLN A 292 -7.74 -6.29 13.40
C GLN A 292 -7.02 -5.92 12.09
N TYR A 293 -6.66 -4.66 11.91
CA TYR A 293 -5.96 -4.21 10.71
C TYR A 293 -4.60 -4.90 10.51
N LYS A 294 -4.28 -5.23 9.26
CA LYS A 294 -3.05 -5.90 8.82
C LYS A 294 -2.24 -4.99 7.89
N PRO A 295 -1.25 -4.26 8.40
CA PRO A 295 -0.47 -3.30 7.60
C PRO A 295 0.34 -3.94 6.47
N GLU A 296 0.61 -5.25 6.53
CA GLU A 296 1.42 -5.98 5.55
C GLU A 296 0.78 -6.04 4.16
N GLN A 297 -0.53 -5.77 4.07
CA GLN A 297 -1.25 -5.66 2.81
C GLN A 297 -0.84 -4.41 2.01
N ARG A 298 -0.28 -3.38 2.67
CA ARG A 298 0.10 -2.12 2.04
C ARG A 298 1.43 -2.26 1.29
N LEU A 299 1.42 -1.89 0.02
CA LEU A 299 2.62 -1.82 -0.81
C LEU A 299 3.28 -0.44 -0.72
N SER A 300 4.61 -0.42 -0.67
CA SER A 300 5.41 0.78 -0.40
C SER A 300 5.61 1.71 -1.61
N GLY A 301 4.97 1.44 -2.74
CA GLY A 301 5.00 2.26 -3.96
C GLY A 301 5.19 1.44 -5.24
N ALA A 302 5.41 2.14 -6.36
CA ALA A 302 5.44 1.55 -7.70
C ALA A 302 6.39 0.34 -7.85
N LYS A 303 7.55 0.33 -7.18
CA LYS A 303 8.47 -0.81 -7.29
C LYS A 303 7.95 -2.05 -6.57
N ALA A 304 7.33 -1.90 -5.41
CA ALA A 304 6.74 -3.02 -4.67
C ALA A 304 5.55 -3.61 -5.43
N ILE A 305 4.72 -2.76 -6.05
CA ILE A 305 3.62 -3.18 -6.91
C ILE A 305 4.12 -3.94 -8.13
N PHE A 306 5.11 -3.38 -8.83
CA PHE A 306 5.74 -4.07 -9.95
C PHE A 306 6.26 -5.44 -9.55
N ASP A 307 6.96 -5.55 -8.42
CA ASP A 307 7.50 -6.83 -7.94
C ASP A 307 6.41 -7.83 -7.55
N ALA A 308 5.33 -7.37 -6.90
CA ALA A 308 4.18 -8.20 -6.57
C ALA A 308 3.50 -8.75 -7.82
N GLN A 309 3.28 -7.90 -8.84
CA GLN A 309 2.66 -8.30 -10.09
C GLN A 309 3.50 -9.33 -10.87
N GLN A 310 4.83 -9.20 -10.86
CA GLN A 310 5.72 -10.17 -11.48
C GLN A 310 5.72 -11.51 -10.73
N LEU A 311 5.59 -11.49 -9.40
CA LEU A 311 5.47 -12.72 -8.60
C LEU A 311 4.15 -13.45 -8.87
N GLU A 312 3.04 -12.72 -9.04
CA GLU A 312 1.75 -13.28 -9.45
C GLU A 312 1.85 -13.98 -10.82
N ASP A 313 2.48 -13.35 -11.81
CA ASP A 313 2.66 -13.94 -13.16
C ASP A 313 3.43 -15.27 -13.10
N VAL A 314 4.47 -15.35 -12.26
CA VAL A 314 5.24 -16.59 -12.08
C VAL A 314 4.41 -17.68 -11.40
N GLN A 315 3.54 -17.32 -10.44
CA GLN A 315 2.68 -18.27 -9.76
C GLN A 315 1.57 -18.81 -10.66
N ASP A 316 1.00 -17.95 -11.51
CA ASP A 316 -0.06 -18.35 -12.44
C ASP A 316 0.50 -19.20 -13.58
N ASN A 317 1.69 -18.89 -14.09
CA ASN A 317 2.37 -19.74 -15.08
C ASN A 317 2.70 -21.13 -14.50
N LYS A 318 3.18 -21.21 -13.25
CA LYS A 318 3.42 -22.50 -12.58
C LYS A 318 2.14 -23.32 -12.40
N ARG A 319 1.03 -22.68 -12.04
CA ARG A 319 -0.28 -23.35 -11.96
C ARG A 319 -0.76 -23.84 -13.33
N GLY A 320 -0.53 -23.07 -14.40
CA GLY A 320 -0.81 -23.50 -15.77
C GLY A 320 0.03 -24.71 -16.22
N GLU A 321 1.32 -24.73 -15.87
CA GLU A 321 2.23 -25.86 -16.16
C GLU A 321 1.85 -27.13 -15.37
N GLU A 322 1.49 -27.02 -14.09
CA GLU A 322 1.02 -28.16 -13.27
C GLU A 322 -0.27 -28.77 -13.83
N ILE A 323 -1.21 -27.95 -14.33
CA ILE A 323 -2.44 -28.42 -14.98
C ILE A 323 -2.14 -29.19 -16.28
N HIS A 324 -1.11 -28.79 -17.04
CA HIS A 324 -0.70 -29.49 -18.27
C HIS A 324 0.07 -30.80 -18.04
N THR A 325 0.59 -31.05 -16.83
CA THR A 325 1.26 -32.33 -16.50
C THR A 325 0.31 -33.47 -16.13
N HIS A 326 -1.00 -33.21 -16.00
CA HIS A 326 -2.00 -34.21 -15.60
C HIS A 326 -2.81 -34.84 -16.73
N THR A 327 -2.35 -34.81 -17.99
CA THR A 327 -3.05 -35.51 -19.08
C THR A 327 -2.13 -36.35 -19.95
N PHE A 328 -1.66 -37.47 -19.40
CA PHE A 328 -1.34 -38.66 -20.19
C PHE A 328 -1.75 -39.91 -19.40
N HIS A 329 -3.00 -40.33 -19.55
CA HIS A 329 -3.42 -41.67 -19.15
C HIS A 329 -3.19 -42.59 -20.34
N ILE A 330 -2.10 -43.37 -20.33
CA ILE A 330 -1.91 -44.47 -21.27
C ILE A 330 -2.93 -45.57 -20.90
N PRO A 331 -3.86 -45.97 -21.78
CA PRO A 331 -4.79 -47.06 -21.48
C PRO A 331 -4.00 -48.37 -21.36
N GLN A 332 -4.05 -49.02 -20.19
CA GLN A 332 -3.58 -50.40 -20.07
C GLN A 332 -4.60 -51.33 -20.73
N ILE A 333 -4.23 -51.91 -21.87
CA ILE A 333 -4.94 -53.05 -22.47
C ILE A 333 -4.70 -54.24 -21.53
N LYS A 334 -5.74 -54.66 -20.81
CA LYS A 334 -5.74 -55.95 -20.11
C LYS A 334 -5.92 -57.06 -21.13
N VAL A 335 -4.88 -57.85 -21.34
CA VAL A 335 -4.99 -59.17 -21.96
C VAL A 335 -5.07 -60.17 -20.81
N ASP A 336 -6.20 -60.87 -20.69
CA ASP A 336 -6.36 -61.90 -19.67
C ASP A 336 -5.45 -63.11 -19.99
N PRO A 337 -4.68 -63.62 -19.02
CA PRO A 337 -3.84 -64.79 -19.25
C PRO A 337 -4.70 -66.07 -19.38
N PRO A 338 -4.28 -67.05 -20.21
CA PRO A 338 -5.02 -68.30 -20.36
C PRO A 338 -5.01 -69.13 -19.06
N PRO A 339 -6.05 -69.94 -18.79
CA PRO A 339 -6.18 -70.67 -17.54
C PRO A 339 -5.08 -71.72 -17.34
N LEU A 340 -4.47 -71.70 -16.16
CA LEU A 340 -3.41 -72.63 -15.73
C LEU A 340 -3.97 -74.02 -15.38
N SER A 341 -3.19 -75.05 -15.71
CA SER A 341 -3.53 -76.46 -15.52
C SER A 341 -3.41 -76.93 -14.05
N PRO A 342 -4.02 -78.07 -13.66
CA PRO A 342 -4.26 -78.46 -12.26
C PRO A 342 -3.05 -78.86 -11.40
N LYS A 343 -1.81 -78.57 -11.82
CA LYS A 343 -0.59 -79.00 -11.08
C LYS A 343 0.07 -77.93 -10.21
N GLU A 344 -0.39 -76.68 -10.24
CA GLU A 344 0.25 -75.58 -9.50
C GLU A 344 -0.43 -75.22 -8.16
N HIS A 345 -1.60 -75.80 -7.85
CA HIS A 345 -2.30 -75.52 -6.59
C HIS A 345 -1.65 -76.16 -5.34
N LYS A 346 -0.69 -77.08 -5.50
CA LYS A 346 -0.04 -77.74 -4.37
C LYS A 346 1.16 -76.99 -3.77
N ARG A 347 1.73 -75.98 -4.44
CA ARG A 347 2.90 -75.23 -3.91
C ARG A 347 2.55 -73.95 -3.14
N ALA A 348 1.34 -73.42 -3.27
CA ALA A 348 0.91 -72.23 -2.53
C ALA A 348 0.45 -72.55 -1.08
N SER A 349 0.12 -73.81 -0.79
CA SER A 349 -0.40 -74.26 0.50
C SER A 349 0.66 -74.42 1.60
N GLU A 350 1.95 -74.50 1.26
CA GLU A 350 3.02 -74.80 2.24
C GLU A 350 3.76 -73.55 2.77
N MET A 351 3.57 -72.37 2.17
CA MET A 351 4.25 -71.14 2.60
C MET A 351 3.47 -70.27 3.61
N GLN A 352 2.19 -70.57 3.86
CA GLN A 352 1.36 -69.80 4.80
C GLN A 352 1.38 -70.32 6.25
N SER A 353 1.98 -71.48 6.50
CA SER A 353 2.04 -72.13 7.82
C SER A 353 3.21 -71.69 8.72
N GLN A 354 4.16 -70.87 8.24
CA GLN A 354 5.34 -70.45 9.04
C GLN A 354 5.31 -69.00 9.57
N LYS A 355 4.27 -68.20 9.30
CA LYS A 355 4.22 -66.77 9.73
C LYS A 355 3.28 -66.45 10.89
N LYS A 356 2.65 -67.46 11.52
CA LYS A 356 1.66 -67.26 12.59
C LYS A 356 2.16 -67.54 14.02
N GLU A 357 3.45 -67.73 14.21
CA GLU A 357 4.02 -68.04 15.52
C GLU A 357 5.19 -67.10 15.87
N GLN A 358 4.88 -65.82 16.12
CA GLN A 358 5.72 -64.90 16.92
C GLN A 358 5.00 -63.56 17.14
N LYS A 359 4.12 -63.52 18.15
CA LYS A 359 3.68 -62.29 18.83
C LYS A 359 3.33 -62.63 20.27
N ARG A 360 4.15 -62.19 21.24
CA ARG A 360 3.78 -61.65 22.57
C ARG A 360 4.95 -61.78 23.57
N LYS A 361 5.47 -60.64 24.06
CA LYS A 361 5.74 -60.34 25.48
C LYS A 361 6.15 -58.86 25.67
N LYS A 362 5.63 -58.25 26.74
CA LYS A 362 5.86 -56.93 27.37
C LYS A 362 6.38 -57.22 28.81
N PRO A 363 6.72 -56.28 29.73
CA PRO A 363 7.14 -54.86 29.66
C PRO A 363 8.27 -54.45 30.68
N ASP A 364 8.60 -53.14 30.72
CA ASP A 364 8.86 -52.26 31.90
C ASP A 364 10.23 -52.09 32.61
N THR A 365 10.42 -50.83 33.06
CA THR A 365 11.14 -50.24 34.22
C THR A 365 12.46 -49.43 34.09
N ARG A 366 12.32 -48.15 34.46
CA ARG A 366 13.17 -47.28 35.34
C ARG A 366 14.66 -46.99 35.04
N GLY A 367 14.91 -45.73 34.67
CA GLY A 367 15.56 -44.73 35.55
C GLY A 367 17.09 -44.57 35.54
N LYS A 368 17.57 -43.36 35.23
CA LYS A 368 18.38 -42.49 36.13
C LYS A 368 18.81 -41.18 35.46
N THR A 369 18.69 -40.12 36.25
CA THR A 369 19.03 -38.69 36.10
C THR A 369 20.55 -38.46 36.03
N PHE A 370 21.02 -37.31 35.50
CA PHE A 370 21.96 -36.36 36.14
C PHE A 370 22.21 -35.12 35.25
N HIS A 371 21.80 -33.94 35.74
CA HIS A 371 22.52 -32.66 35.94
C HIS A 371 23.82 -32.37 35.13
N VAL A 372 24.28 -31.15 34.78
CA VAL A 372 23.86 -29.72 34.86
C VAL A 372 25.12 -28.89 34.40
N LEU A 373 24.97 -27.58 34.12
CA LEU A 373 25.96 -26.47 34.16
C LEU A 373 26.91 -26.13 32.97
N GLU A 374 26.68 -24.89 32.49
CA GLU A 374 27.61 -23.74 32.31
C GLU A 374 28.60 -23.57 31.11
N HIS A 375 28.53 -22.32 30.60
CA HIS A 375 29.39 -21.51 29.71
C HIS A 375 30.85 -21.33 30.23
N PRO A 376 31.72 -20.44 29.66
CA PRO A 376 32.17 -20.19 28.27
C PRO A 376 33.73 -20.04 28.18
N ARG A 377 34.32 -19.75 27.00
CA ARG A 377 35.42 -18.75 26.75
C ARG A 377 36.34 -19.07 25.54
N GLY A 378 36.80 -17.98 24.89
CA GLY A 378 38.08 -17.89 24.14
C GLY A 378 37.91 -17.61 22.64
N ARG A 379 37.68 -16.37 22.20
CA ARG A 379 38.67 -15.30 21.88
C ARG A 379 39.68 -15.70 20.79
N MET A 380 39.56 -15.09 19.60
CA MET A 380 40.72 -14.49 18.93
C MET A 380 40.31 -13.34 17.99
N GLU A 381 40.94 -12.20 18.23
CA GLU A 381 40.87 -10.95 17.49
C GLU A 381 41.64 -11.06 16.17
N ARG A 382 41.24 -10.27 15.16
CA ARG A 382 42.19 -9.55 14.29
C ARG A 382 41.53 -8.34 13.64
N LYS A 383 41.97 -7.16 14.11
CA LYS A 383 41.85 -5.85 13.46
C LYS A 383 42.77 -5.77 12.24
N LEU A 384 42.38 -4.99 11.24
CA LEU A 384 43.28 -4.23 10.38
C LEU A 384 42.53 -2.98 9.87
N GLU A 385 42.89 -1.84 10.44
CA GLU A 385 42.66 -0.50 9.90
C GLU A 385 43.88 -0.12 9.03
N SER A 386 43.66 0.70 8.00
CA SER A 386 44.56 1.80 7.67
C SER A 386 43.84 2.91 6.88
N GLU A 387 43.61 4.02 7.58
CA GLU A 387 43.76 5.43 7.18
C GLU A 387 44.71 5.71 5.99
N ALA A 388 44.74 6.83 5.28
CA ALA A 388 44.06 8.14 5.29
C ALA A 388 44.48 8.90 4.01
N ALA A 389 43.74 9.94 3.61
CA ALA A 389 44.34 11.16 3.08
C ALA A 389 43.37 12.36 3.21
N ARG A 390 43.77 13.35 4.00
CA ARG A 390 43.21 14.70 4.11
C ARG A 390 43.65 15.54 2.91
N SER A 391 42.84 16.51 2.49
CA SER A 391 43.36 17.89 2.30
C SER A 391 42.24 18.93 2.39
N LYS A 392 42.59 20.08 2.98
CA LYS A 392 41.81 21.29 3.19
C LYS A 392 42.18 22.34 2.14
N SER A 393 41.22 23.20 1.75
CA SER A 393 41.39 24.59 1.24
C SER A 393 39.95 25.13 1.03
N SER A 394 39.38 26.15 1.66
CA SER A 394 39.77 27.52 2.04
C SER A 394 39.89 28.50 0.86
N PHE A 395 38.96 29.46 0.84
CA PHE A 395 38.96 30.83 0.27
C PHE A 395 39.13 31.07 -1.25
N TYR A 396 38.14 31.73 -1.87
CA TYR A 396 38.29 33.06 -2.50
C TYR A 396 36.93 33.78 -2.67
N LEU A 397 36.99 35.10 -2.52
CA LEU A 397 35.98 36.14 -2.70
C LEU A 397 35.93 36.63 -4.16
N GLU A 398 34.85 37.37 -4.48
CA GLU A 398 34.68 38.38 -5.56
C GLU A 398 34.67 37.94 -7.03
N ALA A 399 33.50 38.04 -7.69
CA ALA A 399 33.08 39.21 -8.49
C ALA A 399 31.60 39.08 -8.89
#